data_AF-A0A951H0F0-F1
#
_entry.id   AF-A0A951H0F0-F1
#
_cell.length_a   1.000
_cell.length_b   1.000
_cell.length_c   1.000
_cell.angle_alpha   90.00
_cell.angle_beta   90.00
_cell.angle_gamma   90.00
#
_symmetry.space_group_name_H-M   'P 1'
#
loop_
_entity.id
_entity.type
_entity.pdbx_description
1 polymer ?
#
loop_
_entity_poly.entity_id
_entity_poly.type
_entity_poly.pdbx_seq_one_letter_code
_entity_poly.pdbx_strand_id
1 'polypeptide(L)'
;MTAKPAKPAATVAPDEIAGQTSFDMANLRPERTSLPFVVFISQKGEARHDVRIKLARGPKVRGSEMITIAVRPRPRIIEGRLAAHEFDAVRQWIELNRDVLVDYWNGDIECTEDALSLIRPVPSEDEPLRSPR
;
A
#
# COMPACT_ATOMS: atom_id res chain seq x y z
N MET A 1 -7.17 -58.71 13.52
CA MET A 1 -7.01 -59.28 12.17
C MET A 1 -8.25 -58.90 11.37
N THR A 2 -8.27 -58.20 10.25
CA THR A 2 -7.25 -57.63 9.36
C THR A 2 -7.99 -56.60 8.47
N ALA A 3 -7.33 -55.47 8.20
CA ALA A 3 -7.80 -54.39 7.33
C ALA A 3 -7.51 -54.62 5.84
N LYS A 4 -8.23 -53.92 4.93
CA LYS A 4 -7.79 -53.25 3.66
C LYS A 4 -8.90 -53.24 2.56
N PRO A 5 -8.86 -52.38 1.52
CA PRO A 5 -8.73 -50.91 1.50
C PRO A 5 -9.60 -50.21 0.41
N ALA A 6 -9.76 -48.89 0.48
CA ALA A 6 -10.01 -48.06 -0.72
C ALA A 6 -9.39 -46.67 -0.46
N LYS A 7 -8.12 -46.50 -0.84
CA LYS A 7 -7.61 -45.85 -2.07
C LYS A 7 -7.34 -44.35 -1.81
N PRO A 8 -6.07 -43.91 -1.91
CA PRO A 8 -5.62 -42.62 -1.44
C PRO A 8 -5.98 -41.52 -2.44
N ALA A 9 -6.60 -40.44 -1.96
CA ALA A 9 -6.61 -39.17 -2.69
C ALA A 9 -5.26 -38.50 -2.44
N ALA A 10 -4.39 -38.55 -3.44
CA ALA A 10 -3.18 -37.77 -3.50
C ALA A 10 -3.54 -36.27 -3.64
N THR A 11 -2.87 -35.47 -2.82
CA THR A 11 -2.27 -34.18 -3.18
C THR A 11 -3.16 -33.18 -3.93
N VAL A 12 -3.71 -32.24 -3.18
CA VAL A 12 -3.51 -30.83 -3.53
C VAL A 12 -2.92 -30.17 -2.30
N ALA A 13 -1.67 -29.73 -2.42
CA ALA A 13 -1.02 -28.95 -1.39
C ALA A 13 -1.88 -27.71 -1.09
N PRO A 14 -2.09 -27.35 0.18
CA PRO A 14 -2.54 -26.00 0.49
C PRO A 14 -1.34 -25.06 0.29
N ASP A 15 -1.05 -24.69 -0.96
CA ASP A 15 -0.42 -23.39 -1.24
C ASP A 15 -1.52 -22.32 -1.09
N GLU A 16 -2.09 -22.26 0.11
CA GLU A 16 -3.04 -21.24 0.53
C GLU A 16 -2.50 -20.62 1.81
N ILE A 17 -1.26 -20.15 1.71
CA ILE A 17 -0.71 -19.14 2.62
C ILE A 17 -0.68 -17.81 1.85
N ALA A 18 -1.83 -17.43 1.28
CA ALA A 18 -2.19 -16.02 1.19
C ALA A 18 -2.79 -15.63 2.55
N GLY A 19 -1.94 -15.62 3.56
CA GLY A 19 -2.32 -15.27 4.92
C GLY A 19 -2.92 -13.87 4.94
N GLN A 20 -4.22 -13.83 5.22
CA GLN A 20 -4.83 -12.93 6.19
C GLN A 20 -4.45 -11.45 6.03
N THR A 21 -5.28 -10.67 5.34
CA THR A 21 -5.69 -9.30 5.72
C THR A 21 -6.60 -8.74 4.63
N SER A 22 -7.86 -9.17 4.60
CA SER A 22 -8.94 -8.48 3.87
C SER A 22 -9.33 -7.19 4.61
N PHE A 23 -8.36 -6.34 4.94
CA PHE A 23 -8.67 -4.94 5.22
C PHE A 23 -8.93 -4.28 3.88
N ASP A 24 -9.97 -3.47 3.79
CA ASP A 24 -10.36 -2.72 2.60
C ASP A 24 -9.27 -1.69 2.28
N MET A 25 -8.18 -2.18 1.67
CA MET A 25 -7.02 -1.37 1.32
C MET A 25 -7.25 -0.79 -0.07
N ALA A 26 -7.22 0.53 -0.16
CA ALA A 26 -7.27 1.22 -1.43
C ALA A 26 -5.89 1.18 -2.10
N ASN A 27 -5.87 0.74 -3.36
CA ASN A 27 -4.64 0.55 -4.13
C ASN A 27 -4.43 1.75 -5.06
N LEU A 28 -3.44 2.57 -4.77
CA LEU A 28 -3.02 3.66 -5.64
C LEU A 28 -1.87 3.18 -6.53
N ARG A 29 -2.16 3.15 -7.84
CA ARG A 29 -1.18 2.73 -8.84
C ARG A 29 -0.16 3.84 -9.12
N PRO A 30 1.03 3.49 -9.65
CA PRO A 30 2.06 4.46 -10.05
C PRO A 30 1.55 5.64 -10.85
N GLU A 31 0.58 5.42 -11.74
CA GLU A 31 0.03 6.47 -12.62
C GLU A 31 -0.72 7.56 -11.85
N ARG A 32 -1.18 7.28 -10.63
CA ARG A 32 -1.92 8.23 -9.79
C ARG A 32 -1.03 8.96 -8.78
N THR A 33 0.04 8.31 -8.33
CA THR A 33 0.94 8.85 -7.29
C THR A 33 2.20 9.46 -7.87
N SER A 34 2.53 9.15 -9.13
CA SER A 34 3.83 9.42 -9.77
C SER A 34 5.01 8.78 -9.01
N LEU A 35 4.74 7.70 -8.27
CA LEU A 35 5.75 6.90 -7.58
C LEU A 35 5.98 5.59 -8.33
N PRO A 36 7.19 5.00 -8.30
CA PRO A 36 7.46 3.70 -8.91
C PRO A 36 6.87 2.51 -8.09
N PHE A 37 5.92 2.77 -7.20
CA PHE A 37 5.32 1.80 -6.30
C PHE A 37 3.80 1.86 -6.36
N VAL A 38 3.16 0.72 -6.13
CA VAL A 38 1.75 0.69 -5.73
C VAL A 38 1.70 1.06 -4.25
N VAL A 39 0.94 2.10 -3.93
CA VAL A 39 0.70 2.54 -2.55
C VAL A 39 -0.62 1.96 -2.07
N PHE A 40 -0.62 1.41 -0.87
CA PHE A 40 -1.81 0.85 -0.23
C PHE A 40 -2.11 1.70 1.00
N ILE A 41 -3.33 2.23 1.06
CA ILE A 41 -3.86 3.00 2.19
C ILE A 41 -5.07 2.28 2.76
N SER A 42 -5.31 2.42 4.05
CA SER A 42 -6.50 1.86 4.70
C SER A 42 -6.97 2.82 5.79
N GLN A 43 -8.22 2.67 6.21
CA GLN A 43 -8.71 3.33 7.42
C GLN A 43 -8.17 2.61 8.67
N LYS A 44 -8.28 3.28 9.84
CA LYS A 44 -7.82 2.73 11.12
C LYS A 44 -8.53 1.43 11.51
N GLY A 45 -9.86 1.39 11.38
CA GLY A 45 -10.66 0.29 11.92
C GLY A 45 -10.28 -0.02 13.38
N GLU A 46 -9.98 -1.29 13.67
CA GLU A 46 -9.55 -1.77 15.00
C GLU A 46 -8.04 -1.68 15.25
N ALA A 47 -7.28 -1.02 14.36
CA ALA A 47 -5.83 -0.97 14.48
C ALA A 47 -5.36 -0.21 15.74
N ARG A 48 -4.42 -0.81 16.47
CA ARG A 48 -3.73 -0.21 17.62
C ARG A 48 -2.56 0.70 17.25
N HIS A 49 -2.28 0.84 15.96
CA HIS A 49 -1.15 1.62 15.44
C HIS A 49 -1.61 2.97 14.91
N ASP A 50 -0.68 3.92 14.76
CA ASP A 50 -0.93 5.17 14.05
C ASP A 50 -0.88 4.95 12.52
N VAL A 51 -1.28 5.96 11.74
CA VAL A 51 -1.40 5.92 10.28
C VAL A 51 -0.13 5.39 9.59
N ARG A 52 -0.34 4.41 8.72
CA ARG A 52 0.70 3.75 7.91
C ARG A 52 0.22 3.57 6.50
N ILE A 53 1.17 3.61 5.57
CA ILE A 53 0.99 3.17 4.20
C ILE A 53 1.83 1.92 3.97
N LYS A 54 1.41 1.08 3.02
CA LYS A 54 2.26 0.01 2.49
C LYS A 54 2.63 0.32 1.05
N LEU A 55 3.84 -0.05 0.66
CA LEU A 55 4.31 0.06 -0.70
C LEU A 55 4.63 -1.32 -1.24
N ALA A 56 4.38 -1.50 -2.53
CA ALA A 56 4.77 -2.70 -3.24
C ALA A 56 5.37 -2.34 -4.60
N ARG A 57 6.46 -3.01 -4.97
CA ARG A 57 7.20 -2.79 -6.24
C ARG A 57 6.48 -3.28 -7.48
N GLY A 58 5.38 -4.00 -7.31
CA GLY A 58 4.55 -4.50 -8.40
C GLY A 58 3.14 -4.82 -7.92
N PRO A 59 2.25 -5.24 -8.82
CA PRO A 59 0.86 -5.57 -8.47
C PRO A 59 0.70 -6.96 -7.85
N LYS A 60 1.70 -7.85 -7.96
CA LYS A 60 1.72 -9.19 -7.37
C LYS A 60 2.93 -9.35 -6.49
N VAL A 61 2.81 -8.98 -5.22
CA VAL A 61 3.91 -9.06 -4.24
C VAL A 61 3.36 -9.70 -2.97
N ARG A 62 4.15 -10.57 -2.34
CA ARG A 62 3.75 -11.19 -1.08
C ARG A 62 3.73 -10.11 0.00
N GLY A 63 2.86 -10.25 1.00
CA GLY A 63 2.76 -9.28 2.10
C GLY A 63 4.09 -9.02 2.81
N SER A 64 4.97 -10.03 2.88
CA SER A 64 6.33 -9.96 3.44
C SER A 64 7.34 -9.19 2.57
N GLU A 65 6.99 -8.86 1.33
CA GLU A 65 7.81 -8.03 0.43
C GLU A 65 7.33 -6.57 0.41
N MET A 66 6.24 -6.27 1.12
CA MET A 66 5.73 -4.90 1.23
C MET A 66 6.57 -4.07 2.19
N ILE A 67 6.72 -2.80 1.84
CA ILE A 67 7.46 -1.84 2.66
C ILE A 67 6.43 -1.03 3.44
N THR A 68 6.52 -1.03 4.76
CA THR A 68 5.58 -0.32 5.62
C THR A 68 6.20 1.01 6.06
N ILE A 69 5.49 2.10 5.84
CA ILE A 69 5.93 3.45 6.19
C ILE A 69 4.91 4.08 7.11
N ALA A 70 5.37 4.58 8.27
CA ALA A 70 4.55 5.40 9.15
C ALA A 70 4.47 6.83 8.62
N VAL A 71 3.28 7.42 8.64
CA VAL A 71 3.05 8.80 8.17
C VAL A 71 3.31 9.83 9.27
N ARG A 72 2.94 9.51 10.52
CA ARG A 72 3.13 10.39 11.69
C ARG A 72 4.09 9.80 12.72
N PRO A 73 4.78 10.66 13.51
CA PRO A 73 4.81 12.13 13.45
C PRO A 73 5.60 12.68 12.25
N ARG A 74 6.51 11.89 11.67
CA ARG A 74 7.20 12.16 10.40
C ARG A 74 7.29 10.87 9.60
N PRO A 75 7.36 10.92 8.26
CA PRO A 75 7.52 9.77 7.41
C PRO A 75 8.76 8.95 7.82
N ARG A 76 8.58 7.66 8.09
CA ARG A 76 9.69 6.74 8.39
C ARG A 76 9.35 5.31 8.02
N ILE A 77 10.36 4.57 7.57
CA ILE A 77 10.25 3.14 7.27
C ILE A 77 10.14 2.39 8.60
N ILE A 78 9.07 1.60 8.74
CA ILE A 78 8.83 0.70 9.87
C ILE A 78 9.32 -0.71 9.53
N GLU A 79 9.08 -1.13 8.29
CA GLU A 79 9.44 -2.46 7.78
C GLU A 79 9.82 -2.37 6.30
N GLY A 80 10.77 -3.20 5.87
CA GLY A 80 11.27 -3.21 4.50
C GLY A 80 12.46 -2.28 4.29
N ARG A 81 12.89 -2.14 3.02
CA ARG A 81 14.04 -1.32 2.64
C ARG A 81 13.76 -0.56 1.34
N LEU A 82 14.06 0.73 1.35
CA LEU A 82 14.07 1.60 0.18
C LEU A 82 15.45 2.22 0.02
N ALA A 83 15.83 2.52 -1.23
CA ALA A 83 16.94 3.41 -1.48
C ALA A 83 16.58 4.83 -1.02
N ALA A 84 17.60 5.63 -0.69
CA ALA A 84 17.40 6.98 -0.15
C ALA A 84 16.57 7.87 -1.09
N HIS A 85 16.81 7.80 -2.40
CA HIS A 85 16.06 8.57 -3.40
C HIS A 85 14.60 8.12 -3.50
N GLU A 86 14.33 6.81 -3.45
CA GLU A 86 12.97 6.26 -3.45
C GLU A 86 12.22 6.72 -2.20
N PHE A 87 12.88 6.66 -1.04
CA PHE A 87 12.28 7.11 0.22
C PHE A 87 12.02 8.63 0.23
N ASP A 88 12.89 9.44 -0.37
CA ASP A 88 12.67 10.89 -0.44
C ASP A 88 11.46 11.25 -1.31
N ALA A 89 11.29 10.59 -2.46
CA ALA A 89 10.11 10.76 -3.31
C ALA A 89 8.81 10.34 -2.56
N VAL A 90 8.85 9.20 -1.86
CA VAL A 90 7.73 8.76 -1.02
C VAL A 90 7.46 9.74 0.12
N ARG A 91 8.51 10.25 0.78
CA ARG A 91 8.39 11.24 1.84
C ARG A 91 7.70 12.50 1.32
N GLN A 92 8.14 13.03 0.18
CA GLN A 92 7.52 14.19 -0.45
C GLN A 92 6.05 13.94 -0.78
N TRP A 93 5.72 12.76 -1.31
CA TRP A 93 4.33 12.37 -1.58
C TRP A 93 3.49 12.31 -0.30
N ILE A 94 4.02 11.73 0.78
CA ILE A 94 3.32 11.63 2.07
C ILE A 94 3.10 13.03 2.64
N GLU A 95 4.10 13.91 2.63
CA GLU A 95 3.97 15.26 3.16
C GLU A 95 2.93 16.07 2.37
N LEU A 96 2.91 15.92 1.04
CA LEU A 96 1.92 16.57 0.17
C LEU A 96 0.48 16.12 0.45
N ASN A 97 0.31 14.86 0.83
CA ASN A 97 -1.00 14.22 1.03
C ASN A 97 -1.32 13.93 2.50
N ARG A 98 -0.55 14.51 3.43
CA ARG A 98 -0.54 14.11 4.83
C ARG A 98 -1.92 14.23 5.46
N ASP A 99 -2.60 15.33 5.21
CA ASP A 99 -3.92 15.60 5.76
C ASP A 99 -4.93 14.58 5.25
N VAL A 100 -4.98 14.36 3.93
CA VAL A 100 -5.86 13.34 3.30
C VAL A 100 -5.61 11.95 3.86
N LEU A 101 -4.35 11.56 4.03
CA LEU A 101 -3.99 10.24 4.59
C LEU A 101 -4.41 10.10 6.06
N VAL A 102 -4.28 11.16 6.84
CA VAL A 102 -4.66 11.18 8.26
C VAL A 102 -6.19 11.21 8.42
N ASP A 103 -6.87 12.04 7.64
CA ASP A 103 -8.32 12.20 7.67
C ASP A 103 -9.00 10.91 7.21
N TYR A 104 -8.51 10.30 6.13
CA TYR A 104 -8.96 8.97 5.71
C TYR A 104 -8.68 7.90 6.77
N TRP A 105 -7.50 7.91 7.39
CA TRP A 105 -7.16 6.98 8.46
C TRP A 105 -8.12 7.10 9.66
N ASN A 106 -8.45 8.32 10.09
CA ASN A 106 -9.34 8.57 11.21
C ASN A 106 -10.81 8.29 10.89
N GLY A 107 -11.18 8.21 9.62
CA GLY A 107 -12.55 8.09 9.15
C GLY A 107 -13.27 9.43 8.94
N ASP A 108 -12.54 10.55 8.96
CA ASP A 108 -13.07 11.87 8.59
C ASP A 108 -13.42 11.92 7.09
N ILE A 109 -12.70 11.13 6.27
CA ILE A 109 -13.09 10.79 4.90
C ILE A 109 -13.63 9.36 4.92
N GLU A 110 -14.96 9.23 4.88
CA GLU A 110 -15.64 7.92 4.95
C GLU A 110 -15.53 7.14 3.63
N CYS A 111 -15.55 7.85 2.50
CA CYS A 111 -15.57 7.28 1.16
C CYS A 111 -14.16 7.15 0.59
N THR A 112 -13.78 5.93 0.19
CA THR A 112 -12.49 5.65 -0.44
C THR A 112 -12.31 6.46 -1.72
N GLU A 113 -13.33 6.59 -2.56
CA GLU A 113 -13.27 7.37 -3.79
C GLU A 113 -12.97 8.86 -3.55
N ASP A 114 -13.51 9.43 -2.47
CA ASP A 114 -13.24 10.83 -2.09
C ASP A 114 -11.79 11.00 -1.64
N ALA A 115 -11.29 10.10 -0.79
CA ALA A 115 -9.88 10.09 -0.38
C ALA A 115 -8.97 10.01 -1.61
N LEU A 116 -9.25 9.07 -2.52
CA LEU A 116 -8.48 8.90 -3.75
C LEU A 116 -8.53 10.15 -4.63
N SER A 117 -9.66 10.86 -4.69
CA SER A 117 -9.85 12.07 -5.50
C SER A 117 -9.09 13.28 -4.94
N LEU A 118 -8.82 13.30 -3.63
CA LEU A 118 -8.03 14.33 -2.97
C LEU A 118 -6.52 14.07 -3.03
N ILE A 119 -6.10 12.83 -3.30
CA ILE A 119 -4.68 12.48 -3.45
C ILE A 119 -4.07 13.18 -4.66
N ARG A 120 -2.94 13.82 -4.41
CA ARG A 120 -2.11 14.51 -5.40
C ARG A 120 -0.88 13.66 -5.74
N PRO A 121 -0.52 13.56 -7.03
CA PRO A 121 0.75 12.97 -7.43
C PRO A 121 1.92 13.86 -6.96
N VAL A 122 3.12 13.29 -6.80
CA VAL A 122 4.31 14.13 -6.69
C VAL A 122 4.53 14.86 -8.02
N PRO A 123 4.92 16.14 -7.99
CA PRO A 123 5.32 16.84 -9.21
C PRO A 123 6.53 16.09 -9.78
N SER A 124 6.32 15.40 -10.90
CA SER A 124 7.43 14.88 -11.68
C SER A 124 8.20 16.08 -12.21
N GLU A 125 9.51 16.14 -12.02
CA GLU A 125 10.36 17.21 -12.58
C GLU A 125 10.40 17.21 -14.13
N ASP A 126 9.56 16.38 -14.76
CA ASP A 126 9.34 16.27 -16.20
C ASP A 126 8.07 17.05 -16.60
N GLU A 127 8.01 18.35 -16.31
CA GLU A 127 7.15 19.27 -17.05
C GLU A 127 8.03 20.15 -17.93
N PRO A 128 8.32 19.74 -19.19
CA PRO A 128 8.86 20.67 -20.15
C PRO A 128 7.78 21.70 -20.45
N LEU A 129 8.02 22.94 -20.02
CA LEU A 129 7.43 24.19 -20.51
C LEU A 129 6.55 23.98 -21.75
N ARG A 130 5.27 23.69 -21.54
CA ARG A 130 4.29 23.69 -22.64
C ARG A 130 3.99 25.15 -22.95
N SER A 131 4.89 25.78 -23.70
CA SER A 131 4.68 27.12 -24.25
C SER A 131 3.41 27.11 -25.12
N PRO A 132 2.43 28.00 -24.88
CA PRO A 132 1.33 28.17 -25.80
C PRO A 132 1.87 28.74 -27.11
N ARG A 133 1.44 28.16 -28.24
CA ARG A 133 1.64 28.72 -29.58
C ARG A 133 0.72 29.91 -29.82
#